data_AF-A0A376KPV5-F1
#
_entry.id   AF-A0A376KPV5-F1
#
_cell.length_a   1.000
_cell.length_b   1.000
_cell.length_c   1.000
_cell.angle_alpha   90.00
_cell.angle_beta   90.00
_cell.angle_gamma   90.00
#
_symmetry.space_group_name_H-M   'P 1'
#
loop_
_entity.id
_entity.type
_entity.pdbx_description
1 polymer ?
#
loop_
_entity_poly.entity_id
_entity_poly.type
_entity_poly.pdbx_seq_one_letter_code
_entity_poly.pdbx_strand_id
1 'polypeptide(L)'
;MAAKRAQRGAHVDIAMFDATLSFLEHGLMAYIATGKSPQRLGNRHPYMAPFDVFNTQDKPITICCGNDKLFSALCQALELTELVNDPRFSSNILRVQNQAILKQYIERTLKTQAAEVWLARIHEVGVPVAPLLSVAEAIKLPQNSGKKYVD
;
A
#
# COMPACT_ATOMS: atom_id res chain seq x y z
N MET A 1 28.03 -6.83 -19.55
CA MET A 1 29.27 -6.17 -19.05
C MET A 1 30.38 -7.16 -18.69
N ALA A 2 30.10 -8.24 -17.95
CA ALA A 2 31.14 -9.23 -17.57
C ALA A 2 31.80 -9.94 -18.77
N ALA A 3 31.03 -10.43 -19.75
CA ALA A 3 31.58 -11.09 -20.94
C ALA A 3 32.46 -10.17 -21.80
N LYS A 4 32.14 -8.88 -21.90
CA LYS A 4 32.94 -7.87 -22.63
C LYS A 4 34.31 -7.63 -21.98
N ARG A 5 34.40 -7.80 -20.65
CA ARG A 5 35.66 -7.68 -19.90
C ARG A 5 36.47 -8.98 -19.92
N ALA A 6 35.80 -10.12 -19.78
CA ALA A 6 36.44 -11.44 -19.75
C ALA A 6 36.76 -12.01 -21.14
N GLN A 7 36.26 -11.38 -22.21
CA GLN A 7 36.38 -11.83 -23.62
C GLN A 7 35.98 -13.30 -23.81
N ARG A 8 35.06 -13.80 -22.98
CA ARG A 8 34.53 -15.17 -23.01
C ARG A 8 33.05 -15.17 -22.63
N GLY A 9 32.29 -16.07 -23.24
CA GLY A 9 30.91 -16.35 -22.85
C GLY A 9 30.81 -17.06 -21.49
N ALA A 10 29.60 -17.10 -20.93
CA ALA A 10 29.29 -17.81 -19.69
C ALA A 10 27.95 -18.54 -19.82
N HIS A 11 27.79 -19.63 -19.06
CA HIS A 11 26.50 -20.29 -18.88
C HIS A 11 25.72 -19.55 -17.79
N VAL A 12 24.48 -19.15 -18.08
CA VAL A 12 23.57 -18.52 -17.11
C VAL A 12 22.49 -19.53 -16.80
N ASP A 13 22.62 -20.17 -15.64
CA ASP A 13 21.64 -21.14 -15.14
C ASP A 13 20.60 -20.42 -14.28
N ILE A 14 19.32 -20.59 -14.61
CA ILE A 14 18.19 -19.89 -13.98
C ILE A 14 17.15 -20.91 -13.55
N ALA A 15 16.95 -21.03 -12.24
CA ALA A 15 15.86 -21.80 -11.68
C ALA A 15 14.64 -20.91 -11.39
N MET A 16 13.45 -21.36 -11.81
CA MET A 16 12.18 -20.68 -11.45
C MET A 16 11.98 -20.61 -9.93
N PHE A 17 12.47 -21.62 -9.20
CA PHE A 17 12.42 -21.66 -7.74
C PHE A 17 13.22 -20.52 -7.11
N ASP A 18 14.48 -20.34 -7.53
CA ASP A 18 15.36 -19.28 -7.00
C ASP A 18 14.82 -17.88 -7.32
N ALA A 19 14.33 -17.70 -8.55
CA ALA A 19 13.69 -16.45 -8.95
C ALA A 19 12.47 -16.13 -8.07
N THR A 20 11.63 -17.13 -7.78
CA THR A 20 10.45 -16.94 -6.93
C THR A 20 10.83 -16.65 -5.48
N LEU A 21 11.81 -17.39 -4.92
CA LEU A 21 12.30 -17.14 -3.56
C LEU A 21 12.88 -15.74 -3.40
N SER A 22 13.54 -15.21 -4.43
CA SER A 22 14.11 -13.86 -4.39
C SER A 22 13.07 -12.75 -4.22
N PHE A 23 11.79 -13.02 -4.55
CA PHE A 23 10.69 -12.07 -4.44
C PHE A 23 9.93 -12.18 -3.10
N LEU A 24 10.35 -13.04 -2.16
CA LEU A 24 9.69 -13.18 -0.86
C LEU A 24 9.81 -11.96 0.06
N GLU A 25 10.83 -11.11 -0.17
CA GLU A 25 11.07 -9.83 0.51
C GLU A 25 10.75 -9.86 2.02
N HIS A 26 9.68 -9.19 2.45
CA HIS A 26 9.26 -9.08 3.84
C HIS A 26 8.97 -10.44 4.48
N GLY A 27 8.38 -11.38 3.73
CA GLY A 27 8.03 -12.69 4.26
C GLY A 27 9.25 -13.48 4.73
N LEU A 28 10.34 -13.41 3.96
CA LEU A 28 11.61 -14.05 4.34
C LEU A 28 12.28 -13.29 5.49
N MET A 29 12.30 -11.95 5.45
CA MET A 29 12.89 -11.14 6.53
C MET A 29 12.21 -11.38 7.88
N ALA A 30 10.87 -11.41 7.91
CA ALA A 30 10.11 -11.68 9.12
C ALA A 30 10.39 -13.08 9.69
N TYR A 31 10.49 -14.09 8.83
CA TYR A 31 10.84 -15.44 9.25
C TYR A 31 12.25 -15.51 9.83
N ILE A 32 13.25 -14.95 9.14
CA ILE A 32 14.64 -14.93 9.62
C ILE A 32 14.76 -14.19 10.96
N ALA A 33 14.05 -13.07 11.13
CA ALA A 33 14.14 -12.26 12.35
C ALA A 33 13.40 -12.87 13.56
N THR A 34 12.31 -13.62 13.34
CA THR A 34 11.41 -14.05 14.43
C THR A 34 11.29 -15.57 14.60
N GLY A 35 11.79 -16.35 13.64
CA GLY A 35 11.57 -17.80 13.56
C GLY A 35 10.14 -18.20 13.17
N LYS A 36 9.24 -17.23 12.92
CA LYS A 36 7.82 -17.49 12.62
C LYS A 36 7.53 -17.25 11.15
N SER A 37 6.95 -18.25 10.50
CA SER A 37 6.54 -18.13 9.10
C SER A 37 5.40 -17.11 8.97
N PRO A 38 5.49 -16.15 8.02
CA PRO A 38 4.48 -15.11 7.86
C PRO A 38 3.11 -15.71 7.48
N GLN A 39 2.05 -15.05 7.93
CA GLN A 39 0.69 -15.38 7.52
C GLN A 39 0.26 -14.48 6.36
N ARG A 40 -0.85 -14.83 5.69
CA ARG A 40 -1.46 -13.98 4.67
C ARG A 40 -1.99 -12.70 5.34
N LEU A 41 -1.39 -11.55 5.00
CA LEU A 41 -1.79 -10.25 5.56
C LEU A 41 -2.93 -9.60 4.76
N GLY A 42 -3.19 -10.06 3.52
CA GLY A 42 -4.06 -9.36 2.59
C GLY A 42 -3.38 -8.09 2.08
N ASN A 43 -4.14 -6.99 2.00
CA ASN A 43 -3.66 -5.73 1.42
C ASN A 43 -2.97 -4.78 2.42
N ARG A 44 -3.05 -5.07 3.72
CA ARG A 44 -2.50 -4.19 4.75
C ARG A 44 -0.98 -4.28 4.86
N HIS A 45 -0.35 -3.17 5.26
CA HIS A 45 1.06 -3.17 5.61
C HIS A 45 1.31 -3.87 6.96
N PRO A 46 2.41 -4.62 7.13
CA PRO A 46 2.72 -5.32 8.38
C PRO A 46 3.02 -4.37 9.56
N TYR A 47 3.61 -3.20 9.28
CA TYR A 47 4.17 -2.30 10.30
C TYR A 47 3.62 -0.87 10.28
N MET A 48 2.66 -0.56 9.40
CA MET A 48 2.12 0.80 9.27
C MET A 48 0.60 0.75 9.19
N ALA A 49 -0.06 1.70 9.83
CA ALA A 49 -1.52 1.83 9.77
C ALA A 49 -1.95 3.30 9.91
N PRO A 50 -3.00 3.75 9.18
CA PRO A 50 -3.74 2.99 8.17
C PRO A 50 -2.97 2.91 6.83
N PHE A 51 -2.58 1.70 6.45
CA PHE A 51 -1.91 1.41 5.18
C PHE A 51 -2.53 0.13 4.63
N ASP A 52 -3.59 0.27 3.85
CA ASP A 52 -4.45 -0.82 3.39
C ASP A 52 -5.35 -0.35 2.22
N VAL A 53 -6.13 -1.28 1.67
CA VAL A 53 -7.25 -1.01 0.76
C VAL A 53 -8.53 -0.82 1.56
N PHE A 54 -9.25 0.25 1.25
CA PHE A 54 -10.48 0.68 1.91
C PHE A 54 -11.62 0.83 0.90
N ASN A 55 -12.80 0.35 1.26
CA ASN A 55 -14.00 0.51 0.45
C ASN A 55 -14.59 1.90 0.60
N THR A 56 -14.96 2.51 -0.53
CA THR A 56 -15.78 3.73 -0.59
C THR A 56 -17.21 3.37 -1.05
N GLN A 57 -18.02 4.35 -1.46
CA GLN A 57 -19.38 4.11 -1.93
C GLN A 57 -19.45 3.26 -3.21
N ASP A 58 -18.55 3.50 -4.18
CA ASP A 58 -18.61 2.94 -5.54
C ASP A 58 -17.48 1.94 -5.81
N LYS A 59 -16.24 2.26 -5.41
CA LYS A 59 -15.06 1.40 -5.64
C LYS A 59 -13.97 1.58 -4.57
N PRO A 60 -13.09 0.58 -4.39
CA PRO A 60 -12.03 0.68 -3.39
C PRO A 60 -10.92 1.65 -3.78
N ILE A 61 -10.29 2.22 -2.76
CA ILE A 61 -9.06 3.02 -2.85
C ILE A 61 -8.00 2.45 -1.91
N THR A 62 -6.73 2.67 -2.22
CA THR A 62 -5.63 2.42 -1.28
C THR A 62 -5.27 3.72 -0.58
N ILE A 63 -5.07 3.65 0.73
CA ILE A 63 -4.54 4.76 1.54
C ILE A 63 -3.26 4.26 2.19
N CYS A 64 -2.17 5.01 2.02
CA CYS A 64 -0.85 4.65 2.52
C CYS A 64 -0.36 5.70 3.52
N CYS A 65 -0.90 5.66 4.74
CA CYS A 65 -0.60 6.62 5.80
C CYS A 65 0.47 6.08 6.75
N GLY A 66 1.74 6.42 6.47
CA GLY A 66 2.90 5.82 7.14
C GLY A 66 3.39 6.45 8.44
N ASN A 67 2.83 7.57 8.89
CA ASN A 67 3.27 8.26 10.12
C ASN A 67 2.15 9.08 10.78
N ASP A 68 2.42 9.61 11.98
CA ASP A 68 1.42 10.31 12.80
C ASP A 68 0.98 11.66 12.20
N LYS A 69 1.88 12.37 11.49
CA LYS A 69 1.53 13.60 10.76
C LYS A 69 0.51 13.31 9.67
N LEU A 70 0.74 12.28 8.86
CA LEU A 70 -0.20 11.85 7.83
C LEU A 70 -1.51 11.35 8.43
N PHE A 71 -1.46 10.69 9.59
CA PHE A 71 -2.68 10.20 10.24
C PHE A 71 -3.58 11.34 10.71
N SER A 72 -2.98 12.39 11.29
CA SER A 72 -3.70 13.62 11.64
C SER A 72 -4.34 14.28 10.41
N ALA A 73 -3.58 14.43 9.31
CA ALA A 73 -4.09 14.98 8.06
C ALA A 73 -5.22 14.13 7.46
N LEU A 74 -5.11 12.81 7.50
CA LEU A 74 -6.17 11.91 7.05
C LEU A 74 -7.43 12.06 7.90
N CYS A 75 -7.29 12.12 9.23
CA CYS A 75 -8.44 12.32 10.13
C CYS A 75 -9.12 13.67 9.86
N GLN A 76 -8.36 14.72 9.52
CA GLN A 76 -8.94 16.00 9.10
C GLN A 76 -9.75 15.87 7.79
N ALA A 77 -9.21 15.20 6.77
CA ALA A 77 -9.92 15.01 5.49
C ALA A 77 -11.18 14.14 5.60
N LEU A 78 -11.21 13.25 6.59
CA LEU A 78 -12.34 12.35 6.88
C LEU A 78 -13.28 12.88 7.98
N GLU A 79 -13.03 14.05 8.54
CA GLU A 79 -13.81 14.61 9.66
C GLU A 79 -13.87 13.67 10.88
N LEU A 80 -12.77 12.93 11.13
CA LEU A 80 -12.58 11.97 12.22
C LEU A 80 -11.48 12.43 13.20
N THR A 81 -11.40 13.74 13.46
CA THR A 81 -10.30 14.35 14.21
C THR A 81 -10.17 13.85 15.65
N GLU A 82 -11.25 13.34 16.23
CA GLU A 82 -11.26 12.70 17.55
C GLU A 82 -10.37 11.46 17.62
N LEU A 83 -10.17 10.77 16.49
CA LEU A 83 -9.34 9.56 16.42
C LEU A 83 -7.85 9.85 16.59
N VAL A 84 -7.40 11.09 16.34
CA VAL A 84 -5.98 11.47 16.45
C VAL A 84 -5.48 11.30 17.89
N ASN A 85 -6.30 11.67 18.87
CA ASN A 85 -5.97 11.60 20.29
C ASN A 85 -6.57 10.38 21.00
N ASP A 86 -7.29 9.52 20.28
CA ASP A 86 -7.82 8.28 20.84
C ASP A 86 -6.65 7.39 21.31
N PRO A 87 -6.67 6.87 22.54
CA PRO A 87 -5.59 6.05 23.08
C PRO A 87 -5.33 4.77 22.27
N ARG A 88 -6.26 4.35 21.41
CA ARG A 88 -6.11 3.21 20.51
C ARG A 88 -5.33 3.56 19.23
N PHE A 89 -5.23 4.85 18.86
CA PHE A 89 -4.74 5.29 17.55
C PHE A 89 -3.65 6.38 17.60
N SER A 90 -3.28 6.83 18.80
CA SER A 90 -2.35 7.94 19.03
C SER A 90 -0.92 7.71 18.51
N SER A 91 -0.51 6.47 18.27
CA SER A 91 0.77 6.15 17.63
C SER A 91 0.62 5.10 16.53
N ASN A 92 1.56 5.06 15.59
CA ASN A 92 1.56 4.05 14.53
C ASN A 92 1.49 2.61 15.07
N ILE A 93 2.22 2.28 16.13
CA ILE A 93 2.21 0.93 16.72
C ILE A 93 0.82 0.58 17.23
N LEU A 94 0.17 1.51 17.91
CA LEU A 94 -1.19 1.34 18.41
C LEU A 94 -2.20 1.22 17.26
N ARG A 95 -2.04 2.00 16.19
CA ARG A 95 -2.86 1.86 14.97
C ARG A 95 -2.68 0.51 14.30
N VAL A 96 -1.47 -0.04 14.26
CA VAL A 96 -1.21 -1.38 13.71
C VAL A 96 -1.89 -2.46 14.57
N GLN A 97 -1.78 -2.35 15.89
CA GLN A 97 -2.44 -3.27 16.83
C GLN A 97 -3.97 -3.20 16.71
N ASN A 98 -4.51 -2.00 16.55
CA ASN A 98 -5.96 -1.73 16.47
C ASN A 98 -6.46 -1.55 15.02
N GLN A 99 -5.74 -2.05 14.01
CA GLN A 99 -6.01 -1.77 12.60
C GLN A 99 -7.42 -2.20 12.16
N ALA A 100 -7.95 -3.29 12.71
CA ALA A 100 -9.26 -3.81 12.34
C ALA A 100 -10.38 -2.84 12.74
N ILE A 101 -10.31 -2.28 13.95
CA ILE A 101 -11.30 -1.31 14.41
C ILE A 101 -11.08 0.06 13.73
N LEU A 102 -9.83 0.48 13.53
CA LEU A 102 -9.51 1.70 12.79
C LEU A 102 -10.10 1.66 11.37
N LYS A 103 -9.97 0.53 10.68
CA LYS A 103 -10.55 0.31 9.36
C LYS A 103 -12.06 0.48 9.34
N GLN A 104 -12.77 0.01 10.38
CA GLN A 104 -14.22 0.18 10.46
C GLN A 104 -14.64 1.65 10.56
N TYR A 105 -13.89 2.48 11.31
CA TYR A 105 -14.16 3.92 11.37
C TYR A 105 -13.93 4.57 9.99
N ILE A 106 -12.78 4.30 9.38
CA ILE A 106 -12.42 4.87 8.07
C ILE A 106 -13.44 4.47 7.01
N GLU A 107 -13.75 3.17 6.88
CA GLU A 107 -14.71 2.70 5.86
C GLU A 107 -16.14 3.18 6.10
N ARG A 108 -16.55 3.39 7.36
CA ARG A 108 -17.88 3.96 7.64
C ARG A 108 -18.01 5.35 7.03
N THR A 109 -16.99 6.20 7.19
CA THR A 109 -16.96 7.53 6.58
C THR A 109 -16.81 7.42 5.07
N LEU A 110 -15.89 6.60 4.57
CA LEU A 110 -15.61 6.50 3.15
C LEU A 110 -16.81 6.00 2.33
N LYS A 111 -17.71 5.19 2.91
CA LYS A 111 -18.94 4.73 2.26
C LYS A 111 -19.96 5.84 1.97
N THR A 112 -19.77 7.05 2.52
CA THR A 112 -20.71 8.16 2.31
C THR A 112 -20.51 8.91 0.99
N GLN A 113 -19.36 8.73 0.32
CA GLN A 113 -19.03 9.41 -0.94
C GLN A 113 -18.30 8.46 -1.89
N ALA A 114 -18.35 8.77 -3.20
CA ALA A 114 -17.60 8.06 -4.22
C ALA A 114 -16.08 8.23 -4.06
N ALA A 115 -15.32 7.26 -4.58
CA ALA A 115 -13.87 7.21 -4.53
C ALA A 115 -13.20 8.49 -5.04
N GLU A 116 -13.72 9.11 -6.10
CA GLU A 116 -13.17 10.32 -6.69
C GLU A 116 -13.17 11.52 -5.72
N VAL A 117 -14.23 11.66 -4.92
CA VAL A 117 -14.32 12.70 -3.88
C VAL A 117 -13.23 12.50 -2.84
N TRP A 118 -13.04 11.26 -2.38
CA TRP A 118 -12.01 10.95 -1.39
C TRP A 118 -10.59 11.06 -1.94
N LEU A 119 -10.37 10.66 -3.19
CA LEU A 119 -9.08 10.82 -3.86
C LEU A 119 -8.66 12.29 -3.87
N ALA A 120 -9.55 13.20 -4.27
CA ALA A 120 -9.29 14.63 -4.25
C ALA A 120 -9.04 15.15 -2.81
N ARG A 121 -9.95 14.87 -1.87
CA ARG A 121 -9.85 15.37 -0.48
C ARG A 121 -8.61 14.88 0.25
N ILE A 122 -8.28 13.59 0.13
CA ILE A 122 -7.14 12.98 0.81
C ILE A 122 -5.82 13.42 0.15
N HIS A 123 -5.81 13.59 -1.17
CA HIS A 123 -4.64 14.11 -1.89
C HIS A 123 -4.33 15.57 -1.50
N GLU A 124 -5.36 16.42 -1.37
CA GLU A 124 -5.22 17.84 -1.01
C GLU A 124 -4.49 18.03 0.33
N VAL A 125 -4.71 17.15 1.30
CA VAL A 125 -4.02 17.18 2.60
C VAL A 125 -2.66 16.48 2.60
N GLY A 126 -2.18 16.04 1.44
CA GLY A 126 -0.86 15.44 1.24
C GLY A 126 -0.74 13.98 1.70
N VAL A 127 -1.86 13.28 1.89
CA VAL A 127 -1.84 11.86 2.27
C VAL A 127 -1.78 10.98 1.01
N PRO A 128 -0.83 10.03 0.90
CA PRO A 128 -0.75 9.14 -0.25
C PRO A 128 -2.02 8.29 -0.41
N VAL A 129 -2.69 8.43 -1.55
CA VAL A 129 -3.93 7.74 -1.89
C VAL A 129 -3.96 7.43 -3.38
N ALA A 130 -4.54 6.29 -3.76
CA ALA A 130 -4.71 5.93 -5.17
C ALA A 130 -5.95 5.04 -5.39
N PRO A 131 -6.55 5.07 -6.60
CA PRO A 131 -7.62 4.14 -6.95
C PRO A 131 -7.08 2.71 -7.18
N LEU A 132 -7.92 1.71 -6.95
CA LEU A 132 -7.70 0.37 -7.52
C LEU A 132 -8.23 0.37 -8.96
N LEU A 133 -7.32 0.20 -9.92
CA LEU A 133 -7.64 0.22 -11.35
C LEU A 133 -7.61 -1.20 -11.92
N SER A 134 -8.52 -1.47 -12.84
CA SER A 134 -8.40 -2.59 -13.76
C SER A 134 -7.23 -2.39 -14.73
N VAL A 135 -6.81 -3.47 -15.41
CA VAL A 135 -5.80 -3.39 -16.47
C VAL A 135 -6.21 -2.40 -17.56
N ALA A 136 -7.48 -2.42 -17.97
CA ALA A 136 -8.01 -1.56 -19.02
C ALA A 136 -7.98 -0.07 -18.64
N GLU A 137 -8.22 0.27 -17.37
CA GLU A 137 -8.10 1.65 -16.89
C GLU A 137 -6.63 2.04 -16.76
N ALA A 138 -5.78 1.16 -16.21
CA ALA A 138 -4.37 1.43 -15.99
C ALA A 138 -3.62 1.75 -17.30
N ILE A 139 -3.90 1.04 -18.39
CA ILE A 139 -3.24 1.30 -19.69
C ILE A 139 -3.68 2.63 -20.32
N LYS A 140 -4.88 3.12 -20.00
CA LYS A 140 -5.45 4.37 -20.54
C LYS A 140 -5.03 5.62 -19.75
N LEU A 141 -4.27 5.48 -18.68
CA LEU A 141 -3.83 6.62 -17.88
C LEU A 141 -2.95 7.58 -18.70
N PRO A 142 -3.12 8.91 -18.55
CA PRO A 142 -2.28 9.90 -19.21
C PRO A 142 -0.77 9.69 -18.97
N GLN A 143 -0.39 9.16 -17.81
CA GLN A 143 0.98 8.82 -17.42
C GLN A 143 1.66 7.76 -18.30
N ASN A 144 0.89 7.00 -19.10
CA ASN A 144 1.43 6.08 -20.09
C ASN A 144 1.71 6.75 -21.43
N SER A 145 1.24 7.99 -21.65
CA SER A 145 1.52 8.73 -22.87
C SER A 145 3.04 8.88 -23.04
N GLY A 146 3.57 8.34 -24.13
CA GLY A 146 5.01 8.32 -24.42
C GLY A 146 5.78 7.12 -23.82
N LYS A 147 5.13 6.27 -23.00
CA LYS A 147 5.69 4.98 -22.57
C LYS A 147 5.18 3.88 -23.49
N LYS A 148 6.09 3.20 -24.21
CA LYS A 148 5.78 2.09 -25.12
C LYS A 148 5.47 0.79 -24.36
N TYR A 149 4.47 0.82 -23.48
CA TYR A 149 3.99 -0.38 -22.76
C TYR A 149 2.86 -1.09 -23.50
N VAL A 150 2.13 -0.37 -24.33
CA VAL A 150 1.00 -0.85 -25.11
C VAL A 150 1.12 -0.19 -26.49
N ASP A 151 1.30 -1.00 -27.52
CA ASP A 151 1.29 -0.59 -28.93
C ASP A 151 -0.14 -0.58 -29.50
#